data_AF-A0A7J5XF60-F1
#
_entry.id   AF-A0A7J5XF60-F1
#
_cell.length_a   1.000
_cell.length_b   1.000
_cell.length_c   1.000
_cell.angle_alpha   90.00
_cell.angle_beta   90.00
_cell.angle_gamma   90.00
#
_symmetry.space_group_name_H-M   'P 1'
#
loop_
_entity.id
_entity.type
_entity.pdbx_description
1 polymer ?
#
loop_
_entity_poly.entity_id
_entity_poly.type
_entity_poly.pdbx_seq_one_letter_code
_entity_poly.pdbx_strand_id
1 'polypeptide(L)'
;MSAAQSQTLVSKLEALQCHFTWDLDISTSLLNHRRDNLEDIGTNDGNPWLGHIYNLRGFIQYKLGSNKEAQKFFNKATEAFSRIRSADEGPWLVVNYGNLAWLHHHLGDQAESEAYPVKIDTLIKKYPSPSQEGSTQTPTLKKPMR
;
A
#
# COMPACT_ATOMS: atom_id res chain seq x y z
N MET A 1 -12.20 14.80 -19.87
CA MET A 1 -12.51 13.63 -19.01
C MET A 1 -13.92 13.78 -18.47
N SER A 2 -14.72 12.71 -18.44
CA SER A 2 -16.11 12.76 -17.96
C SER A 2 -16.18 12.55 -16.45
N ALA A 3 -17.11 13.23 -15.78
CA ALA A 3 -17.39 13.05 -14.34
C ALA A 3 -17.62 11.56 -13.97
N ALA A 4 -18.20 10.78 -14.88
CA ALA A 4 -18.45 9.35 -14.67
C ALA A 4 -17.17 8.50 -14.56
N GLN A 5 -16.12 8.83 -15.31
CA GLN A 5 -14.84 8.13 -15.25
C GLN A 5 -14.13 8.43 -13.93
N SER A 6 -14.16 9.69 -13.49
CA SER A 6 -13.61 10.09 -12.19
C SER A 6 -14.33 9.40 -11.03
N GLN A 7 -15.67 9.37 -11.06
CA GLN A 7 -16.46 8.68 -10.04
C GLN A 7 -16.15 7.17 -9.98
N THR A 8 -15.97 6.54 -11.14
CA THR A 8 -15.62 5.11 -11.21
C THR A 8 -14.24 4.83 -10.63
N LEU A 9 -13.27 5.74 -10.81
CA LEU A 9 -11.94 5.62 -10.24
C LEU A 9 -11.96 5.78 -8.72
N VAL A 10 -12.65 6.80 -8.20
CA VAL A 10 -12.76 7.04 -6.76
C VAL A 10 -13.33 5.82 -6.03
N SER A 11 -14.40 5.21 -6.54
CA SER A 11 -14.97 4.00 -5.93
C SER A 11 -14.01 2.81 -5.91
N LYS A 12 -13.11 2.68 -6.89
CA LYS A 12 -12.05 1.67 -6.87
C LYS A 12 -11.01 1.98 -5.79
N LEU A 13 -10.62 3.25 -5.65
CA LEU A 13 -9.63 3.69 -4.66
C LEU A 13 -10.16 3.54 -3.22
N GLU A 14 -11.45 3.80 -2.99
CA GLU A 14 -12.13 3.61 -1.71
C GLU A 14 -12.16 2.14 -1.26
N ALA A 15 -12.14 1.19 -2.21
CA ALA A 15 -12.09 -0.24 -1.90
C ALA A 15 -10.69 -0.73 -1.50
N LEU A 16 -9.63 0.05 -1.75
CA LEU A 16 -8.26 -0.35 -1.43
C LEU A 16 -8.01 -0.33 0.08
N GLN A 17 -7.19 -1.26 0.56
CA GLN A 17 -6.75 -1.29 1.95
C GLN A 17 -5.44 -0.49 2.09
N CYS A 18 -5.55 0.78 2.52
CA CYS A 18 -4.41 1.67 2.71
C CYS A 18 -4.72 2.79 3.71
N HIS A 19 -3.74 3.64 4.04
CA HIS A 19 -3.91 4.63 5.11
C HIS A 19 -4.97 5.70 4.77
N PHE A 20 -5.28 5.90 3.49
CA PHE A 20 -6.33 6.80 3.04
C PHE A 20 -7.75 6.27 3.30
N THR A 21 -7.91 4.96 3.53
CA THR A 21 -9.20 4.29 3.72
C THR A 21 -9.38 3.71 5.12
N TRP A 22 -8.35 3.78 5.99
CA TRP A 22 -8.36 3.19 7.34
C TRP A 22 -8.96 4.09 8.44
N ASP A 23 -9.68 5.15 8.08
CA ASP A 23 -10.32 6.09 9.02
C ASP A 23 -9.43 6.47 10.22
N LEU A 24 -8.20 6.88 9.92
CA LEU A 24 -7.21 7.22 10.93
C LEU A 24 -7.53 8.60 11.53
N ASP A 25 -7.30 8.78 12.85
CA ASP A 25 -7.31 10.11 13.47
C ASP A 25 -6.21 10.98 12.83
N ILE A 26 -6.67 12.07 12.19
CA ILE A 26 -5.86 13.03 11.43
C ILE A 26 -5.77 14.39 12.13
N SER A 27 -6.04 14.47 13.43
CA SER A 27 -5.83 15.71 14.17
C SER A 27 -4.37 16.20 14.03
N THR A 28 -4.18 17.48 13.75
CA THR A 28 -2.86 18.04 13.42
C THR A 28 -1.84 17.83 14.53
N SER A 29 -2.26 17.90 15.80
CA SER A 29 -1.42 17.63 16.96
C SER A 29 -0.91 16.18 16.98
N LEU A 30 -1.79 15.21 16.71
CA LEU A 30 -1.42 13.80 16.63
C LEU A 30 -0.50 13.51 15.44
N LEU A 31 -0.79 14.11 14.27
CA LEU A 31 0.03 13.97 13.08
C LEU A 31 1.45 14.51 13.30
N ASN A 32 1.58 15.69 13.91
CA ASN A 32 2.88 16.26 14.25
C ASN A 32 3.63 15.39 15.28
N HIS A 33 2.95 14.97 16.35
CA HIS A 33 3.55 14.09 17.35
C HIS A 33 4.06 12.77 16.74
N ARG A 34 3.27 12.15 15.86
CA ARG A 34 3.68 10.93 15.13
C ARG A 34 4.83 11.19 14.17
N ARG A 35 4.81 12.31 13.46
CA ARG A 35 5.92 12.70 12.56
C ARG A 35 7.23 12.76 13.34
N ASP A 36 7.22 13.45 14.48
CA ASP A 36 8.42 13.67 15.28
C ASP A 36 8.91 12.34 15.90
N ASN A 37 8.01 11.50 16.42
CA ASN A 37 8.38 10.18 16.96
C ASN A 37 8.92 9.19 15.90
N LEU A 38 8.55 9.37 14.63
CA LEU A 38 8.97 8.48 13.53
C LEU A 38 10.25 8.96 12.84
N GLU A 39 10.82 10.10 13.26
CA GLU A 39 12.05 10.65 12.68
C GLU A 39 13.24 9.74 12.96
N ASP A 40 13.40 9.30 14.21
CA ASP A 40 14.55 8.50 14.66
C ASP A 40 14.47 7.02 14.26
N ILE A 41 13.25 6.46 14.17
CA ILE A 41 13.02 5.02 13.94
C ILE A 41 13.37 4.59 12.50
N GLY A 42 13.41 5.55 11.56
CA GLY A 42 13.63 5.32 10.12
C GLY A 42 15.09 5.24 9.66
N THR A 43 16.07 5.26 10.58
CA THR A 43 17.50 5.40 10.23
C THR A 43 18.29 4.09 10.25
N ASN A 44 17.74 3.02 10.83
CA ASN A 44 18.42 1.73 10.90
C ASN A 44 18.04 0.83 9.72
N ASP A 45 18.99 0.65 8.79
CA ASP A 45 18.89 -0.16 7.58
C ASP A 45 18.48 -1.63 7.80
N GLY A 46 18.62 -2.16 9.01
CA GLY A 46 18.20 -3.52 9.38
C GLY A 46 16.79 -3.64 9.96
N ASN A 47 16.04 -2.54 10.08
CA ASN A 47 14.72 -2.55 10.71
C ASN A 47 13.68 -3.24 9.80
N PRO A 48 13.11 -4.39 10.18
CA PRO A 48 12.11 -5.09 9.36
C PRO A 48 10.81 -4.28 9.18
N TRP A 49 10.59 -3.26 10.02
CA TRP A 49 9.42 -2.37 9.96
C TRP A 49 9.62 -1.14 9.08
N LEU A 50 10.79 -0.97 8.47
CA LEU A 50 11.16 0.26 7.78
C LEU A 50 10.18 0.63 6.66
N GLY A 51 9.73 -0.34 5.85
CA GLY A 51 8.71 -0.11 4.82
C GLY A 51 7.37 0.37 5.39
N HIS A 52 6.94 -0.18 6.52
CA HIS A 52 5.71 0.24 7.20
C HIS A 52 5.81 1.64 7.78
N ILE A 53 6.94 1.97 8.42
CA ILE A 53 7.23 3.30 8.95
C ILE A 53 7.19 4.33 7.84
N TYR A 54 7.84 4.06 6.70
CA TYR A 54 7.84 4.96 5.56
C TYR A 54 6.45 5.14 4.94
N ASN A 55 5.65 4.08 4.85
CA ASN A 55 4.25 4.21 4.43
C ASN A 55 3.46 5.17 5.34
N LEU A 56 3.58 5.02 6.66
CA LEU A 56 2.87 5.90 7.58
C LEU A 56 3.39 7.35 7.50
N ARG A 57 4.72 7.54 7.41
CA ARG A 57 5.32 8.87 7.23
C ARG A 57 4.84 9.53 5.95
N GLY A 58 4.74 8.80 4.84
CA GLY A 58 4.23 9.33 3.58
C GLY A 58 2.79 9.85 3.71
N PHE A 59 1.93 9.07 4.38
CA PHE A 59 0.55 9.48 4.65
C PHE A 59 0.47 10.72 5.55
N ILE A 60 1.27 10.76 6.63
CA ILE A 60 1.31 11.92 7.54
C ILE A 60 1.77 13.18 6.78
N GLN A 61 2.81 13.08 5.96
CA GLN A 61 3.29 14.21 5.16
C GLN A 61 2.24 14.72 4.18
N TYR A 62 1.49 13.82 3.54
CA TYR A 62 0.35 14.19 2.70
C TYR A 62 -0.70 14.97 3.50
N LYS A 63 -1.11 14.47 4.67
CA LYS A 63 -2.11 15.13 5.53
C LYS A 63 -1.63 16.48 6.07
N LEU A 64 -0.32 16.66 6.22
CA LEU A 64 0.31 17.95 6.58
C LEU A 64 0.55 18.87 5.36
N GLY A 65 0.10 18.48 4.17
CA GLY A 65 0.16 19.30 2.95
C GLY A 65 1.45 19.18 2.12
N SER A 66 2.32 18.21 2.43
CA SER A 66 3.59 18.01 1.72
C SER A 66 3.55 16.79 0.79
N ASN A 67 2.98 16.97 -0.40
CA ASN A 67 2.86 15.89 -1.40
C ASN A 67 4.23 15.38 -1.87
N LYS A 68 5.24 16.26 -1.97
CA LYS A 68 6.60 15.87 -2.39
C LYS A 68 7.25 14.93 -1.38
N GLU A 69 7.16 15.25 -0.09
CA GLU A 69 7.69 14.34 0.95
C GLU A 69 6.84 13.08 1.06
N ALA A 70 5.51 13.17 0.85
CA ALA A 70 4.66 11.99 0.78
C ALA A 70 5.15 10.99 -0.28
N GLN A 71 5.36 11.45 -1.52
CA GLN A 71 5.88 10.63 -2.62
C GLN A 71 7.23 10.00 -2.27
N LYS A 72 8.16 10.81 -1.76
CA LYS A 72 9.50 10.36 -1.38
C LYS A 72 9.44 9.26 -0.33
N PHE A 73 8.59 9.38 0.68
CA PHE A 73 8.43 8.34 1.69
C PHE A 73 7.74 7.10 1.15
N PHE A 74 6.73 7.22 0.28
CA PHE A 74 6.14 6.03 -0.35
C PHE A 74 7.15 5.29 -1.24
N ASN A 75 8.02 5.99 -1.98
CA ASN A 75 9.08 5.35 -2.76
C ASN A 75 10.11 4.66 -1.86
N LYS A 76 10.53 5.32 -0.77
CA LYS A 76 11.40 4.69 0.24
C LYS A 76 10.76 3.45 0.87
N ALA A 77 9.44 3.44 1.05
CA ALA A 77 8.73 2.26 1.53
C ALA A 77 8.84 1.11 0.53
N THR A 78 8.63 1.37 -0.78
CA THR A 78 8.83 0.38 -1.85
C THR A 78 10.24 -0.19 -1.81
N GLU A 79 11.27 0.67 -1.80
CA GLU A 79 12.68 0.27 -1.74
C GLU A 79 13.00 -0.57 -0.49
N ALA A 80 12.52 -0.14 0.69
CA ALA A 80 12.73 -0.86 1.94
C ALA A 80 12.09 -2.25 1.90
N PHE A 81 10.86 -2.36 1.38
CA PHE A 81 10.21 -3.65 1.20
C PHE A 81 10.97 -4.57 0.26
N SER A 82 11.40 -4.07 -0.90
CA SER A 82 12.14 -4.87 -1.88
C SER A 82 13.48 -5.36 -1.32
N ARG A 83 14.19 -4.49 -0.59
CA ARG A 83 15.45 -4.85 0.09
C ARG A 83 15.24 -5.90 1.19
N ILE A 84 14.26 -5.70 2.09
CA ILE A 84 14.01 -6.61 3.22
C ILE A 84 13.57 -7.98 2.74
N ARG A 85 12.83 -8.04 1.64
CA ARG A 85 12.26 -9.28 1.08
C ARG A 85 13.15 -9.91 0.01
N SER A 86 14.20 -9.22 -0.42
CA SER A 86 15.07 -9.62 -1.54
C SER A 86 14.26 -9.96 -2.80
N ALA A 87 13.21 -9.17 -3.07
CA ALA A 87 12.30 -9.38 -4.20
C ALA A 87 11.66 -8.04 -4.61
N ASP A 88 11.59 -7.78 -5.91
CA ASP A 88 11.09 -6.50 -6.44
C ASP A 88 9.59 -6.29 -6.19
N GLU A 89 8.83 -7.39 -6.10
CA GLU A 89 7.39 -7.35 -5.89
C GLU A 89 6.90 -8.47 -4.97
N GLY A 90 5.76 -8.24 -4.32
CA GLY A 90 5.09 -9.21 -3.47
C GLY A 90 3.90 -8.63 -2.72
N PRO A 91 3.13 -9.46 -1.99
CA PRO A 91 1.89 -9.05 -1.34
C PRO A 91 2.10 -7.97 -0.26
N TRP A 92 3.33 -7.83 0.26
CA TRP A 92 3.69 -6.77 1.20
C TRP A 92 3.63 -5.35 0.62
N LEU A 93 3.58 -5.20 -0.72
CA LEU A 93 3.45 -3.90 -1.38
C LEU A 93 1.99 -3.41 -1.49
N VAL A 94 0.98 -4.23 -1.19
CA VAL A 94 -0.44 -3.88 -1.40
C VAL A 94 -0.82 -2.54 -0.75
N VAL A 95 -0.46 -2.34 0.52
CA VAL A 95 -0.73 -1.08 1.24
C VAL A 95 0.05 0.10 0.64
N ASN A 96 1.30 -0.12 0.23
CA ASN A 96 2.14 0.91 -0.39
C ASN A 96 1.57 1.37 -1.74
N TYR A 97 1.16 0.43 -2.59
CA TYR A 97 0.54 0.72 -3.88
C TYR A 97 -0.82 1.40 -3.71
N GLY A 98 -1.60 1.04 -2.68
CA GLY A 98 -2.84 1.75 -2.38
C GLY A 98 -2.61 3.21 -1.99
N ASN A 99 -1.59 3.46 -1.16
CA ASN A 99 -1.18 4.82 -0.81
C ASN A 99 -0.72 5.63 -2.04
N LEU A 100 0.09 5.03 -2.92
CA LEU A 100 0.54 5.67 -4.16
C LEU A 100 -0.63 5.98 -5.10
N ALA A 101 -1.58 5.05 -5.25
CA ALA A 101 -2.78 5.24 -6.07
C ALA A 101 -3.57 6.50 -5.65
N TRP A 102 -3.77 6.67 -4.34
CA TRP A 102 -4.43 7.84 -3.75
C TRP A 102 -3.60 9.11 -3.90
N LEU A 103 -2.27 9.06 -3.72
CA LEU A 103 -1.41 10.22 -3.91
C LEU A 103 -1.47 10.72 -5.36
N HIS A 104 -1.33 9.83 -6.34
CA HIS A 104 -1.41 10.20 -7.76
C HIS A 104 -2.80 10.72 -8.13
N HIS A 105 -3.87 10.15 -7.57
CA HIS A 105 -5.22 10.69 -7.73
C HIS A 105 -5.31 12.16 -7.29
N HIS A 106 -4.82 12.46 -6.08
CA HIS A 106 -4.83 13.82 -5.53
C HIS A 106 -3.91 14.80 -6.28
N LEU A 107 -2.86 14.29 -6.95
CA LEU A 107 -1.99 15.08 -7.81
C LEU A 107 -2.55 15.30 -9.22
N GLY A 108 -3.68 14.66 -9.57
CA GLY A 108 -4.25 14.70 -10.92
C GLY A 108 -3.51 13.81 -11.94
N ASP A 109 -2.60 12.95 -11.47
CA ASP A 109 -1.90 11.97 -12.30
C ASP A 109 -2.75 10.71 -12.45
N GLN A 110 -3.70 10.78 -13.38
CA GLN A 110 -4.68 9.73 -13.58
C GLN A 110 -4.07 8.43 -14.11
N ALA A 111 -3.01 8.51 -14.94
CA ALA A 111 -2.37 7.34 -15.51
C ALA A 111 -1.77 6.45 -14.42
N GLU A 112 -1.00 7.03 -13.50
CA GLU A 112 -0.45 6.28 -12.37
C GLU A 112 -1.54 5.85 -11.39
N SER A 113 -2.52 6.72 -11.10
CA SER A 113 -3.63 6.39 -10.20
C SER A 113 -4.43 5.16 -10.66
N GLU A 114 -4.64 5.00 -11.97
CA GLU A 114 -5.30 3.82 -12.56
C GLU A 114 -4.40 2.58 -12.64
N ALA A 115 -3.08 2.76 -12.75
CA ALA A 115 -2.13 1.66 -12.86
C ALA A 115 -1.95 0.90 -11.54
N TYR A 116 -1.96 1.58 -10.39
CA TYR A 116 -1.72 0.92 -9.09
C TYR A 116 -2.79 -0.09 -8.68
N PRO A 117 -4.11 0.16 -8.83
CA PRO A 117 -5.13 -0.86 -8.61
C PRO A 117 -4.90 -2.14 -9.43
N VAL A 118 -4.46 -2.01 -10.69
CA VAL A 118 -4.13 -3.17 -11.54
C VAL A 118 -2.93 -3.94 -10.98
N LYS A 119 -1.89 -3.24 -10.49
CA LYS A 119 -0.74 -3.86 -9.82
C LYS A 119 -1.19 -4.60 -8.55
N ILE A 120 -2.06 -4.01 -7.74
CA ILE A 120 -2.60 -4.64 -6.52
C ILE A 120 -3.37 -5.92 -6.86
N ASP A 121 -4.28 -5.86 -7.84
CA ASP A 121 -5.05 -7.04 -8.28
C ASP A 121 -4.14 -8.17 -8.77
N THR A 122 -3.06 -7.81 -9.48
CA THR A 122 -2.06 -8.77 -9.95
C THR A 122 -1.35 -9.44 -8.78
N LEU A 123 -0.95 -8.68 -7.76
CA LEU A 123 -0.33 -9.22 -6.55
C LEU A 123 -1.28 -10.14 -5.78
N ILE A 124 -2.53 -9.74 -5.58
CA ILE A 124 -3.52 -10.55 -4.85
C ILE A 124 -3.78 -11.87 -5.57
N LYS A 125 -3.86 -11.87 -6.91
CA LYS A 125 -4.02 -13.09 -7.72
C LYS A 125 -2.78 -13.98 -7.69
N LYS A 126 -1.59 -13.39 -7.72
CA LYS A 126 -0.32 -14.12 -7.71
C LYS A 126 0.00 -14.72 -6.34
N TYR A 127 -0.46 -14.08 -5.26
CA TYR A 127 -0.22 -14.47 -3.88
C TYR A 127 -1.55 -14.58 -3.10
N PRO A 128 -2.39 -15.59 -3.41
CA PRO A 128 -3.65 -15.77 -2.71
C PRO A 128 -3.38 -16.08 -1.23
N SER A 129 -4.24 -15.57 -0.36
CA SER A 129 -4.26 -15.99 1.05
C SER A 129 -4.71 -17.46 1.14
N PRO A 130 -4.25 -18.26 2.13
CA PRO A 130 -4.73 -19.62 2.35
C PRO A 130 -6.26 -19.73 2.46
N SER A 131 -6.93 -18.68 2.94
CA SER A 131 -8.40 -18.62 3.00
C SER A 131 -9.08 -18.45 1.62
N GLN A 132 -8.32 -18.06 0.60
CA GLN A 132 -8.78 -17.89 -0.80
C GLN A 132 -8.48 -19.13 -1.66
N GLU A 133 -7.59 -20.02 -1.21
CA GLU A 133 -7.25 -21.27 -1.91
C GLU A 133 -8.37 -22.33 -1.86
N GLY A 134 -9.29 -22.22 -0.90
CA GLY A 134 -10.40 -23.19 -0.71
C GLY A 134 -11.47 -23.23 -1.81
N SER A 135 -11.39 -22.35 -2.81
CA SER A 135 -12.39 -22.25 -3.90
C SER A 135 -11.96 -22.95 -5.19
N THR A 136 -10.73 -23.46 -5.29
CA THR A 136 -10.23 -24.18 -6.46
C THR A 136 -9.89 -25.62 -6.09
N GLN A 137 -10.82 -26.52 -6.36
CA GLN A 137 -10.70 -27.99 -6.49
C GLN A 137 -9.53 -28.67 -5.75
N THR A 138 -9.87 -29.40 -4.68
CA THR A 138 -9.04 -30.46 -4.10
C THR A 138 -8.65 -31.50 -5.15
N PRO A 139 -7.36 -31.83 -5.35
CA PRO A 139 -7.00 -33.12 -5.89
C PRO A 139 -7.14 -34.17 -4.78
N THR A 140 -7.97 -35.17 -5.04
CA THR A 140 -8.16 -36.34 -4.18
C THR A 140 -6.83 -37.08 -4.00
N LEU A 141 -6.23 -36.99 -2.81
CA LEU A 141 -5.21 -37.94 -2.40
C LEU A 141 -5.91 -39.29 -2.14
N LYS A 142 -5.83 -40.20 -3.12
CA LYS A 142 -6.07 -41.63 -2.86
C LYS A 142 -5.03 -42.11 -1.86
N LYS A 143 -5.47 -42.47 -0.65
CA LYS A 143 -4.65 -43.22 0.31
C LYS A 143 -4.23 -44.57 -0.31
N PRO A 144 -2.97 -45.00 -0.19
CA PRO A 144 -2.62 -46.38 -0.49
C PRO A 144 -3.17 -47.30 0.62
N MET A 145 -3.83 -48.37 0.21
CA MET A 145 -4.18 -49.49 1.09
C MET A 145 -2.88 -50.11 1.64
N ARG A 146 -2.83 -50.32 2.95
CA ARG A 146 -2.03 -51.37 3.59
C ARG A 146 -2.99 -52.25 4.38
#